data_AF-A0A5N7CVG5-F1
#
_entry.id   AF-A0A5N7CVG5-F1
#
_cell.length_a   1.000
_cell.length_b   1.000
_cell.length_c   1.000
_cell.angle_alpha   90.00
_cell.angle_beta   90.00
_cell.angle_gamma   90.00
#
_symmetry.space_group_name_H-M   'P 1'
#
loop_
_entity.id
_entity.type
_entity.pdbx_description
1 polymer ?
#
loop_
_entity_poly.entity_id
_entity_poly.type
_entity_poly.pdbx_seq_one_letter_code
_entity_poly.pdbx_strand_id
1 'polypeptide(L)'
;MKPHPNFCPINPRRQIKWYPWQKPQTEVQITNNKCNPWKITSPTSKDKPDIVPWDPQVTAPMPLEALYSIMQMHKNNKAHVLNGIMLRTDYFILVTKQYFTPVKEIKPAALSDDVLAFCSLVLSYAKSLDGKPLKPDESPKLRTPFMPRNDFVTLYNQVESKLKGIPLLPLFEKLACYKVSAGKLALDKKFCTGTAKAPVPNKEFAGLTFKNTASKSPDATLTVKAWIEGIAAKKDLLTAFDKTIDGSIGGLGSKTEKMYQGTRNVPLFEFRDLKDIKTSEIEKFMTQVDTAVQDLHKKYKVAPK
;
A
#
# COMPACT_ATOMS: atom_id res chain seq x y z
N MET A 1 21.01 -22.44 -18.64
CA MET A 1 21.77 -21.90 -17.48
C MET A 1 20.85 -21.87 -16.28
N LYS A 2 21.33 -22.38 -15.14
CA LYS A 2 20.54 -22.66 -13.93
C LYS A 2 19.75 -21.42 -13.47
N PRO A 3 18.47 -21.57 -13.07
CA PRO A 3 17.73 -20.47 -12.46
C PRO A 3 18.37 -20.13 -11.11
N HIS A 4 18.41 -18.84 -10.78
CA HIS A 4 18.54 -18.38 -9.40
C HIS A 4 17.14 -18.37 -8.77
N PRO A 5 16.80 -19.29 -7.86
CA PRO A 5 15.72 -19.09 -6.93
C PRO A 5 16.30 -18.80 -5.54
N ASN A 6 15.59 -18.01 -4.73
CA ASN A 6 15.20 -18.36 -3.37
C ASN A 6 14.87 -17.07 -2.58
N PHE A 7 13.69 -16.51 -2.85
CA PHE A 7 12.93 -15.88 -1.76
C PHE A 7 12.40 -17.01 -0.88
N CYS A 8 12.86 -17.06 0.38
CA CYS A 8 12.58 -18.15 1.31
C CYS A 8 11.38 -17.81 2.21
N PRO A 9 10.26 -18.56 2.16
CA PRO A 9 9.14 -18.36 3.07
C PRO A 9 9.44 -18.97 4.46
N ILE A 10 9.07 -18.25 5.52
CA ILE A 10 9.26 -18.66 6.93
C ILE A 10 7.91 -19.17 7.48
N ASN A 11 7.93 -20.30 8.21
CA ASN A 11 6.78 -20.84 8.94
C ASN A 11 6.98 -20.66 10.45
N PRO A 12 6.23 -19.78 11.16
CA PRO A 12 6.48 -19.51 12.57
C PRO A 12 5.58 -20.37 13.46
N ARG A 13 6.08 -21.50 13.97
CA ARG A 13 5.47 -22.20 15.12
C ARG A 13 6.52 -22.67 16.11
N ARG A 14 7.14 -21.70 16.81
CA ARG A 14 7.75 -21.80 18.14
C ARG A 14 8.13 -20.37 18.54
N GLN A 15 7.69 -19.88 19.71
CA GLN A 15 8.24 -18.65 20.28
C GLN A 15 9.71 -18.90 20.59
N ILE A 16 10.60 -18.34 19.77
CA ILE A 16 12.03 -18.34 20.04
C ILE A 16 12.25 -17.32 21.15
N LYS A 17 12.77 -17.74 22.31
CA LYS A 17 13.39 -16.81 23.27
C LYS A 17 14.61 -16.21 22.58
N TRP A 18 14.44 -15.03 22.00
CA TRP A 18 15.43 -14.41 21.14
C TRP A 18 16.11 -13.26 21.89
N TYR A 19 17.41 -13.44 22.20
CA TYR A 19 18.26 -12.48 22.90
C TYR A 19 19.48 -12.13 22.03
N PRO A 20 19.30 -11.49 20.85
CA PRO A 20 20.36 -11.24 19.87
C PRO A 20 21.54 -10.42 20.41
N TRP A 21 21.32 -9.67 21.50
CA TRP A 21 22.32 -8.89 22.22
C TRP A 21 23.20 -9.72 23.18
N GLN A 22 22.90 -10.99 23.44
CA GLN A 22 23.72 -11.82 24.34
C GLN A 22 24.87 -12.50 23.59
N LYS A 23 25.99 -12.76 24.29
CA LYS A 23 27.11 -13.55 23.76
C LYS A 23 26.90 -15.04 24.04
N PRO A 24 27.34 -15.94 23.14
CA PRO A 24 27.88 -15.66 21.81
C PRO A 24 26.80 -15.14 20.85
N GLN A 25 27.19 -14.24 19.94
CA GLN A 25 26.29 -13.67 18.95
C GLN A 25 25.65 -14.81 18.14
N THR A 26 24.31 -14.86 18.10
CA THR A 26 23.59 -16.07 17.66
C THR A 26 23.73 -16.27 16.16
N GLU A 27 24.26 -17.44 15.76
CA GLU A 27 24.04 -17.98 14.43
C GLU A 27 22.67 -18.65 14.39
N VAL A 28 21.85 -18.28 13.42
CA VAL A 28 20.51 -18.84 13.23
C VAL A 28 20.57 -19.86 12.11
N GLN A 29 20.18 -21.09 12.43
CA GLN A 29 19.95 -22.15 11.48
C GLN A 29 18.48 -22.10 11.06
N ILE A 30 18.21 -21.75 9.80
CA ILE A 30 16.85 -21.79 9.25
C ILE A 30 16.63 -23.18 8.65
N THR A 31 15.63 -23.92 9.13
CA THR A 31 15.35 -25.28 8.64
C THR A 31 15.18 -25.28 7.11
N ASN A 32 15.82 -26.25 6.45
CA ASN A 32 15.83 -26.41 4.98
C ASN A 32 16.44 -25.24 4.18
N ASN A 33 17.29 -24.41 4.81
CA ASN A 33 17.95 -23.31 4.12
C ASN A 33 19.40 -23.67 3.72
N LYS A 34 19.69 -23.60 2.41
CA LYS A 34 21.04 -23.83 1.84
C LYS A 34 22.04 -22.71 2.15
N CYS A 35 21.56 -21.57 2.62
CA CYS A 35 22.35 -20.38 2.97
C CYS A 35 22.65 -20.30 4.47
N ASN A 36 22.42 -21.37 5.23
CA ASN A 36 22.84 -21.43 6.61
C ASN A 36 24.38 -21.55 6.75
N PRO A 37 24.96 -21.10 7.88
CA PRO A 37 24.32 -20.36 8.96
C PRO A 37 24.06 -18.89 8.61
N TRP A 38 23.00 -18.31 9.18
CA TRP A 38 22.81 -16.86 9.16
C TRP A 38 23.45 -16.25 10.40
N LYS A 39 24.29 -15.23 10.20
CA LYS A 39 24.88 -14.48 11.30
C LYS A 39 24.05 -13.24 11.60
N ILE A 40 23.57 -13.10 12.83
CA ILE A 40 22.97 -11.84 13.30
C ILE A 40 24.09 -10.85 13.59
N THR A 41 24.18 -9.77 12.82
CA THR A 41 25.22 -8.74 12.97
C THR A 41 24.79 -7.57 13.86
N SER A 42 23.49 -7.39 14.08
CA SER A 42 22.90 -6.37 14.95
C SER A 42 21.50 -6.84 15.41
N PRO A 43 21.05 -6.50 16.63
CA PRO A 43 21.80 -5.84 17.69
C PRO A 43 22.95 -6.71 18.22
N THR A 44 23.93 -6.07 18.85
CA THR A 44 25.16 -6.65 19.42
C THR A 44 25.14 -6.58 20.94
N SER A 45 26.14 -7.17 21.59
CA SER A 45 26.29 -7.05 23.06
C SER A 45 26.64 -5.65 23.57
N LYS A 46 26.90 -4.69 22.66
CA LYS A 46 27.08 -3.27 23.03
C LYS A 46 25.76 -2.52 23.05
N ASP A 47 24.74 -3.06 22.41
CA ASP A 47 23.42 -2.43 22.32
C ASP A 47 22.66 -2.67 23.62
N LYS A 48 22.04 -1.59 24.12
CA LYS A 48 21.17 -1.65 25.28
C LYS A 48 19.79 -2.16 24.82
N PRO A 49 19.33 -3.34 25.30
CA PRO A 49 18.15 -4.01 24.75
C PRO A 49 16.91 -3.14 24.73
N ASP A 50 16.72 -2.30 25.75
CA ASP A 50 15.57 -1.43 25.97
C ASP A 50 15.46 -0.25 25.00
N ILE A 51 16.56 0.18 24.38
CA ILE A 51 16.60 1.34 23.47
C ILE A 51 16.88 0.98 22.01
N VAL A 52 16.99 -0.31 21.67
CA VAL A 52 17.14 -0.73 20.27
C VAL A 52 15.96 -0.18 19.46
N PRO A 53 16.20 0.56 18.37
CA PRO A 53 15.13 1.12 17.56
C PRO A 53 14.51 0.05 16.66
N TRP A 54 13.20 0.16 16.45
CA TRP A 54 12.37 -0.67 15.60
C TRP A 54 11.57 0.25 14.68
N ASP A 55 11.46 -0.11 13.40
CA ASP A 55 10.60 0.54 12.42
C ASP A 55 9.36 -0.36 12.21
N PRO A 56 8.30 -0.18 13.01
CA PRO A 56 7.18 -1.11 13.02
C PRO A 56 6.34 -0.98 11.74
N GLN A 57 5.88 -2.14 11.24
CA GLN A 57 4.88 -2.23 10.17
C GLN A 57 3.69 -2.98 10.73
N VAL A 58 2.49 -2.42 10.58
CA VAL A 58 1.25 -3.01 11.11
C VAL A 58 0.43 -3.57 9.96
N THR A 59 0.14 -4.87 9.97
CA THR A 59 -0.86 -5.45 9.08
C THR A 59 -2.16 -5.66 9.83
N ALA A 60 -3.27 -5.11 9.32
CA ALA A 60 -4.57 -5.23 9.95
C ALA A 60 -5.72 -5.30 8.92
N PRO A 61 -6.84 -5.97 9.25
CA PRO A 61 -8.09 -5.80 8.50
C PRO A 61 -8.53 -4.34 8.56
N MET A 62 -8.87 -3.77 7.42
CA MET A 62 -9.30 -2.37 7.36
C MET A 62 -10.34 -2.18 6.24
N PRO A 63 -11.59 -1.79 6.55
CA PRO A 63 -12.52 -1.37 5.50
C PRO A 63 -11.99 -0.12 4.79
N LEU A 64 -12.33 0.06 3.50
CA LEU A 64 -11.80 1.16 2.69
C LEU A 64 -12.20 2.54 3.23
N GLU A 65 -13.35 2.65 3.88
CA GLU A 65 -13.85 3.86 4.52
C GLU A 65 -12.95 4.27 5.70
N ALA A 66 -12.55 3.30 6.52
CA ALA A 66 -11.60 3.52 7.60
C ALA A 66 -10.21 3.87 7.04
N LEU A 67 -9.76 3.16 6.01
CA LEU A 67 -8.52 3.48 5.31
C LEU A 67 -8.52 4.91 4.77
N TYR A 68 -9.61 5.36 4.15
CA TYR A 68 -9.74 6.73 3.66
C TYR A 68 -9.65 7.77 4.78
N SER A 69 -10.26 7.49 5.93
CA SER A 69 -10.13 8.35 7.10
C SER A 69 -8.68 8.46 7.60
N ILE A 70 -7.93 7.35 7.56
CA ILE A 70 -6.49 7.35 7.87
C ILE A 70 -5.70 8.16 6.84
N MET A 71 -6.01 7.99 5.55
CA MET A 71 -5.44 8.76 4.44
C MET A 71 -5.66 10.27 4.59
N GLN A 72 -6.85 10.68 5.03
CA GLN A 72 -7.17 12.08 5.33
C GLN A 72 -6.36 12.63 6.49
N MET A 73 -6.24 11.87 7.60
CA MET A 73 -5.39 12.25 8.73
C MET A 73 -3.94 12.43 8.28
N HIS A 74 -3.39 11.44 7.58
CA HIS A 74 -2.03 11.49 7.05
C HIS A 74 -1.79 12.73 6.18
N LYS A 75 -2.73 13.06 5.29
CA LYS A 75 -2.59 14.22 4.39
C LYS A 75 -2.47 15.54 5.15
N ASN A 76 -3.18 15.70 6.27
CA ASN A 76 -3.35 16.98 6.94
C ASN A 76 -2.19 17.32 7.89
N ASN A 77 -1.66 16.35 8.61
CA ASN A 77 -0.65 16.60 9.65
C ASN A 77 0.38 15.47 9.77
N LYS A 78 0.46 14.59 8.76
CA LYS A 78 1.23 13.33 8.82
C LYS A 78 0.83 12.42 9.98
N ALA A 79 -0.28 12.73 10.67
CA ALA A 79 -0.66 11.95 11.82
C ALA A 79 -1.20 10.60 11.38
N HIS A 80 -0.95 9.60 12.22
CA HIS A 80 -1.42 8.26 11.98
C HIS A 80 -2.05 7.69 13.24
N VAL A 81 -3.25 7.16 13.10
CA VAL A 81 -4.01 6.61 14.24
C VAL A 81 -3.32 5.39 14.88
N LEU A 82 -2.43 4.69 14.15
CA LEU A 82 -1.72 3.51 14.68
C LEU A 82 -0.41 3.85 15.42
N ASN A 83 0.24 4.98 15.16
CA ASN A 83 1.54 5.31 15.81
C ASN A 83 1.88 6.81 15.86
N GLY A 84 0.86 7.66 15.85
CA GLY A 84 1.02 9.10 15.90
C GLY A 84 1.49 9.73 14.60
N ILE A 85 2.52 9.21 13.91
CA ILE A 85 3.10 9.82 12.70
C ILE A 85 3.42 8.75 11.66
N MET A 86 3.17 9.08 10.39
CA MET A 86 3.62 8.32 9.22
C MET A 86 4.51 9.22 8.38
N LEU A 87 5.76 8.79 8.15
CA LEU A 87 6.82 9.73 7.75
C LEU A 87 6.80 10.03 6.25
N ARG A 88 6.38 9.07 5.42
CA ARG A 88 6.43 9.19 3.95
C ARG A 88 5.20 9.86 3.37
N THR A 89 5.39 10.97 2.65
CA THR A 89 4.32 11.71 1.96
C THR A 89 4.51 11.86 0.45
N ASP A 90 5.68 11.50 -0.08
CA ASP A 90 6.18 12.02 -1.36
C ASP A 90 5.38 11.59 -2.58
N TYR A 91 4.74 10.42 -2.53
CA TYR A 91 3.94 9.88 -3.64
C TYR A 91 2.49 9.62 -3.25
N PHE A 92 2.11 9.98 -2.02
CA PHE A 92 0.76 9.78 -1.54
C PHE A 92 -0.17 10.86 -2.10
N ILE A 93 -1.21 10.43 -2.82
CA ILE A 93 -2.23 11.29 -3.42
C ILE A 93 -3.57 10.97 -2.75
N LEU A 94 -4.09 11.94 -2.01
CA LEU A 94 -5.45 11.90 -1.49
C LEU A 94 -6.43 12.42 -2.56
N VAL A 95 -7.17 11.50 -3.17
CA VAL A 95 -8.25 11.83 -4.11
C VAL A 95 -9.46 12.29 -3.31
N THR A 96 -9.93 13.50 -3.58
CA THR A 96 -11.15 14.07 -2.98
C THR A 96 -12.27 14.17 -4.01
N LYS A 97 -13.50 14.45 -3.56
CA LYS A 97 -14.64 14.69 -4.46
C LYS A 97 -14.38 15.75 -5.53
N GLN A 98 -13.49 16.72 -5.27
CA GLN A 98 -13.15 17.78 -6.23
C GLN A 98 -12.47 17.23 -7.49
N TYR A 99 -11.75 16.11 -7.40
CA TYR A 99 -11.13 15.47 -8.58
C TYR A 99 -12.17 14.98 -9.59
N PHE A 100 -13.41 14.75 -9.16
CA PHE A 100 -14.50 14.24 -9.99
C PHE A 100 -15.38 15.34 -10.59
N THR A 101 -15.11 16.62 -10.30
CA THR A 101 -15.82 17.76 -10.90
C THR A 101 -15.95 17.67 -12.44
N PRO A 102 -14.92 17.24 -13.22
CA PRO A 102 -15.05 17.10 -14.68
C PRO A 102 -15.62 15.73 -15.12
N VAL A 103 -15.85 14.79 -14.19
CA VAL A 103 -16.29 13.42 -14.48
C VAL A 103 -17.81 13.38 -14.42
N LYS A 104 -18.47 13.77 -15.51
CA LYS A 104 -19.95 13.86 -15.57
C LYS A 104 -20.64 12.49 -15.47
N GLU A 105 -19.91 11.42 -15.75
CA GLU A 105 -20.42 10.06 -15.78
C GLU A 105 -20.67 9.49 -14.37
N ILE A 106 -20.03 10.04 -13.33
CA ILE A 106 -20.21 9.59 -11.95
C ILE A 106 -21.20 10.48 -11.19
N LYS A 107 -22.17 9.86 -10.54
CA LYS A 107 -23.09 10.59 -9.67
C LYS A 107 -22.37 10.98 -8.37
N PRO A 108 -22.57 12.19 -7.83
CA PRO A 108 -21.96 12.59 -6.55
C PRO A 108 -22.23 11.63 -5.39
N ALA A 109 -23.40 10.98 -5.37
CA ALA A 109 -23.77 9.98 -4.37
C ALA A 109 -22.92 8.69 -4.44
N ALA A 110 -22.30 8.39 -5.58
CA ALA A 110 -21.38 7.27 -5.72
C ALA A 110 -19.96 7.58 -5.22
N LEU A 111 -19.65 8.85 -4.89
CA LEU A 111 -18.35 9.26 -4.36
C LEU A 111 -18.29 9.09 -2.84
N SER A 112 -18.52 7.87 -2.37
CA SER A 112 -18.35 7.49 -0.97
C SER A 112 -16.88 7.30 -0.59
N ASP A 113 -16.58 7.25 0.71
CA ASP A 113 -15.21 7.22 1.23
C ASP A 113 -14.42 5.99 0.75
N ASP A 114 -15.06 4.84 0.57
CA ASP A 114 -14.45 3.64 -0.01
C ASP A 114 -14.00 3.83 -1.47
N VAL A 115 -14.83 4.48 -2.30
CA VAL A 115 -14.49 4.85 -3.68
C VAL A 115 -13.31 5.81 -3.69
N LEU A 116 -13.32 6.81 -2.80
CA LEU A 116 -12.22 7.78 -2.69
C LEU A 116 -10.93 7.11 -2.18
N ALA A 117 -10.99 6.15 -1.25
CA ALA A 117 -9.84 5.35 -0.85
C ALA A 117 -9.27 4.53 -2.00
N PHE A 118 -10.13 3.79 -2.72
CA PHE A 118 -9.69 3.00 -3.87
C PHE A 118 -9.00 3.86 -4.93
N CYS A 119 -9.61 4.99 -5.29
CA CYS A 119 -9.01 5.92 -6.25
C CYS A 119 -7.71 6.54 -5.73
N SER A 120 -7.62 6.86 -4.43
CA SER A 120 -6.39 7.37 -3.81
C SER A 120 -5.25 6.36 -3.90
N LEU A 121 -5.51 5.07 -3.62
CA LEU A 121 -4.52 4.00 -3.72
C LEU A 121 -4.00 3.86 -5.15
N VAL A 122 -4.90 3.61 -6.10
CA VAL A 122 -4.51 3.36 -7.50
C VAL A 122 -3.74 4.55 -8.06
N LEU A 123 -4.21 5.78 -7.82
CA LEU A 123 -3.56 6.98 -8.32
C LEU A 123 -2.19 7.21 -7.67
N SER A 124 -2.04 6.96 -6.36
CA SER A 124 -0.76 7.07 -5.65
C SER A 124 0.28 6.11 -6.23
N TYR A 125 -0.09 4.83 -6.41
CA TYR A 125 0.80 3.83 -6.99
C TYR A 125 1.16 4.18 -8.44
N ALA A 126 0.19 4.54 -9.27
CA ALA A 126 0.42 4.86 -10.67
C ALA A 126 1.32 6.10 -10.87
N LYS A 127 0.99 7.22 -10.20
CA LYS A 127 1.78 8.46 -10.32
C LYS A 127 3.10 8.41 -9.55
N SER A 128 3.33 7.40 -8.69
CA SER A 128 4.64 7.25 -8.02
C SER A 128 5.82 7.02 -8.98
N LEU A 129 5.53 6.62 -10.22
CA LEU A 129 6.49 6.41 -11.29
C LEU A 129 6.87 7.71 -12.02
N ASP A 130 6.17 8.80 -11.73
CA ASP A 130 6.37 10.09 -12.39
C ASP A 130 7.74 10.69 -12.03
N GLY A 131 8.64 10.73 -13.01
CA GLY A 131 9.98 11.33 -12.87
C GLY A 131 10.94 10.52 -12.00
N LYS A 132 10.49 9.42 -11.39
CA LYS A 132 11.31 8.54 -10.53
C LYS A 132 11.00 7.06 -10.78
N PRO A 133 11.61 6.46 -11.82
CA PRO A 133 11.53 5.02 -12.06
C PRO A 133 11.96 4.22 -10.83
N LEU A 134 11.50 2.98 -10.74
CA LEU A 134 11.97 2.04 -9.72
C LEU A 134 13.45 1.73 -9.95
N LYS A 135 14.23 1.69 -8.86
CA LYS A 135 15.58 1.12 -8.88
C LYS A 135 15.50 -0.40 -9.11
N PRO A 136 16.61 -1.05 -9.53
CA PRO A 136 16.66 -2.51 -9.59
C PRO A 136 16.24 -3.10 -8.24
N ASP A 137 15.31 -4.07 -8.26
CA ASP A 137 14.78 -4.74 -7.07
C ASP A 137 14.01 -3.82 -6.08
N GLU A 138 13.62 -2.60 -6.48
CA GLU A 138 12.81 -1.70 -5.65
C GLU A 138 11.32 -2.01 -5.79
N SER A 139 10.69 -2.54 -4.73
CA SER A 139 9.23 -2.78 -4.74
C SER A 139 8.44 -1.46 -4.71
N PRO A 140 7.33 -1.35 -5.48
CA PRO A 140 6.40 -0.22 -5.41
C PRO A 140 5.85 0.06 -4.00
N LYS A 141 5.92 -0.91 -3.08
CA LYS A 141 5.50 -0.73 -1.68
C LYS A 141 6.28 0.36 -0.95
N LEU A 142 7.47 0.69 -1.44
CA LEU A 142 8.28 1.79 -0.91
C LEU A 142 7.78 3.16 -1.39
N ARG A 143 6.73 3.25 -2.20
CA ARG A 143 6.21 4.53 -2.69
C ARG A 143 5.08 5.08 -1.84
N THR A 144 4.34 4.24 -1.14
CA THR A 144 3.21 4.67 -0.30
C THR A 144 3.22 3.90 1.02
N PRO A 145 2.87 4.54 2.14
CA PRO A 145 2.81 3.83 3.40
C PRO A 145 1.53 2.97 3.54
N PHE A 146 0.57 3.12 2.63
CA PHE A 146 -0.63 2.31 2.56
C PHE A 146 -0.44 1.18 1.55
N MET A 147 -0.01 0.00 2.02
CA MET A 147 0.19 -1.14 1.15
C MET A 147 -0.97 -2.14 1.25
N PRO A 148 -1.69 -2.41 0.16
CA PRO A 148 -2.67 -3.48 0.16
C PRO A 148 -1.97 -4.84 0.15
N ARG A 149 -2.33 -5.69 1.13
CA ARG A 149 -1.91 -7.11 1.13
C ARG A 149 -2.82 -7.96 0.25
N ASN A 150 -4.03 -7.48 -0.03
CA ASN A 150 -4.94 -8.02 -1.04
C ASN A 150 -4.64 -7.49 -2.44
N ASP A 151 -5.01 -8.29 -3.45
CA ASP A 151 -4.94 -7.85 -4.84
C ASP A 151 -5.90 -6.69 -5.11
N PHE A 152 -5.57 -5.85 -6.10
CA PHE A 152 -6.38 -4.68 -6.46
C PHE A 152 -7.75 -5.05 -7.04
N VAL A 153 -7.92 -6.28 -7.55
CA VAL A 153 -9.22 -6.79 -7.98
C VAL A 153 -10.16 -6.96 -6.79
N THR A 154 -9.66 -7.49 -5.68
CA THR A 154 -10.39 -7.64 -4.41
C THR A 154 -10.81 -6.28 -3.87
N LEU A 155 -9.93 -5.28 -3.95
CA LEU A 155 -10.27 -3.90 -3.57
C LEU A 155 -11.33 -3.30 -4.51
N TYR A 156 -11.17 -3.48 -5.82
CA TYR A 156 -12.13 -2.97 -6.81
C TYR A 156 -13.51 -3.59 -6.62
N ASN A 157 -13.60 -4.88 -6.29
CA ASN A 157 -14.88 -5.55 -6.02
C ASN A 157 -15.67 -4.91 -4.86
N GLN A 158 -15.01 -4.22 -3.92
CA GLN A 158 -15.71 -3.48 -2.85
C GLN A 158 -16.42 -2.23 -3.38
N VAL A 159 -15.96 -1.66 -4.50
CA VAL A 159 -16.45 -0.37 -5.02
C VAL A 159 -17.09 -0.48 -6.41
N GLU A 160 -17.02 -1.64 -7.04
CA GLU A 160 -17.43 -1.87 -8.42
C GLU A 160 -18.89 -1.48 -8.68
N SER A 161 -19.80 -1.82 -7.75
CA SER A 161 -21.22 -1.48 -7.89
C SER A 161 -21.46 0.03 -8.00
N LYS A 162 -20.64 0.83 -7.32
CA LYS A 162 -20.67 2.31 -7.31
C LYS A 162 -19.99 2.91 -8.53
N LEU A 163 -19.07 2.16 -9.16
CA LEU A 163 -18.36 2.52 -10.39
C LEU A 163 -18.92 1.83 -11.65
N LYS A 164 -20.09 1.19 -11.53
CA LYS A 164 -20.67 0.37 -12.61
C LYS A 164 -20.90 1.21 -13.87
N GLY A 165 -20.42 0.71 -15.01
CA GLY A 165 -20.53 1.39 -16.31
C GLY A 165 -19.51 2.50 -16.55
N ILE A 166 -18.59 2.73 -15.61
CA ILE A 166 -17.50 3.70 -15.75
C ILE A 166 -16.21 2.96 -16.13
N PRO A 167 -15.64 3.18 -17.33
CA PRO A 167 -14.35 2.61 -17.70
C PRO A 167 -13.23 3.11 -16.78
N LEU A 168 -12.51 2.19 -16.11
CA LEU A 168 -11.51 2.54 -15.10
C LEU A 168 -10.35 3.36 -15.66
N LEU A 169 -9.79 2.98 -16.81
CA LEU A 169 -8.64 3.71 -17.38
C LEU A 169 -9.00 5.17 -17.72
N PRO A 170 -10.06 5.47 -18.51
CA PRO A 170 -10.49 6.85 -18.73
C PRO A 170 -10.80 7.63 -17.44
N LEU A 171 -11.36 6.96 -16.42
CA LEU A 171 -11.54 7.58 -15.12
C LEU A 171 -10.20 8.02 -14.51
N PHE A 172 -9.24 7.11 -14.40
CA PHE A 172 -7.94 7.42 -13.81
C PHE A 172 -7.10 8.40 -14.64
N GLU A 173 -7.22 8.39 -15.97
CA GLU A 173 -6.62 9.42 -16.82
C GLU A 173 -7.16 10.82 -16.48
N LYS A 174 -8.49 10.97 -16.28
CA LYS A 174 -9.09 12.23 -15.82
C LYS A 174 -8.62 12.60 -14.41
N LEU A 175 -8.53 11.65 -13.48
CA LEU A 175 -8.05 11.92 -12.12
C LEU A 175 -6.56 12.32 -12.10
N ALA A 176 -5.74 11.73 -12.97
CA ALA A 176 -4.32 12.01 -13.10
C ALA A 176 -4.00 13.42 -13.63
N CYS A 177 -4.99 14.05 -14.28
CA CYS A 177 -4.93 15.45 -14.71
C CYS A 177 -4.76 16.45 -13.57
N TYR A 178 -4.84 16.02 -12.32
CA TYR A 178 -4.77 16.93 -11.20
C TYR A 178 -3.58 16.66 -10.28
N LYS A 179 -3.09 17.74 -9.70
CA LYS A 179 -2.15 17.75 -8.58
C LYS A 179 -2.56 18.80 -7.56
N VAL A 180 -2.15 18.63 -6.31
CA VAL A 180 -2.35 19.63 -5.27
C VAL A 180 -1.16 20.59 -5.29
N SER A 181 -1.41 21.87 -5.55
CA SER A 181 -0.42 22.95 -5.53
C SER A 181 -0.93 24.06 -4.61
N ALA A 182 -0.13 24.46 -3.61
CA ALA A 182 -0.53 25.43 -2.59
C ALA A 182 -1.90 25.12 -1.95
N GLY A 183 -2.15 23.84 -1.64
CA GLY A 183 -3.38 23.36 -1.03
C GLY A 183 -4.62 23.34 -1.95
N LYS A 184 -4.47 23.71 -3.22
CA LYS A 184 -5.57 23.74 -4.20
C LYS A 184 -5.34 22.72 -5.32
N LEU A 185 -6.43 22.18 -5.84
CA LEU A 185 -6.40 21.31 -7.00
C LEU A 185 -6.07 22.14 -8.25
N ALA A 186 -5.00 21.78 -8.94
CA ALA A 186 -4.53 22.43 -10.16
C ALA A 186 -4.35 21.41 -11.27
N LEU A 187 -4.48 21.87 -12.53
CA LEU A 187 -4.21 21.04 -13.69
C LEU A 187 -2.73 20.64 -13.72
N ASP A 188 -2.48 19.36 -13.85
CA ASP A 188 -1.17 18.78 -14.05
C ASP A 188 -0.86 18.71 -15.55
N LYS A 189 -0.21 19.77 -16.06
CA LYS A 189 0.11 19.94 -17.48
C LYS A 189 0.97 18.80 -18.06
N LYS A 190 1.60 17.99 -17.20
CA LYS A 190 2.33 16.80 -17.64
C LYS A 190 1.38 15.73 -18.18
N PHE A 191 0.25 15.51 -17.52
CA PHE A 191 -0.69 14.44 -17.87
C PHE A 191 -1.87 14.91 -18.72
N CYS A 192 -2.15 16.22 -18.72
CA CYS A 192 -3.34 16.75 -19.39
C CYS A 192 -3.12 18.14 -19.99
N THR A 193 -3.85 18.42 -21.07
CA THR A 193 -4.04 19.74 -21.66
C THR A 193 -5.44 20.29 -21.28
N GLY A 194 -5.82 21.43 -21.86
CA GLY A 194 -7.13 22.05 -21.60
C GLY A 194 -7.15 22.87 -20.31
N THR A 195 -8.26 22.80 -19.57
CA THR A 195 -8.48 23.60 -18.35
C THR A 195 -8.80 22.72 -17.15
N ALA A 196 -8.69 23.25 -15.93
CA ALA A 196 -9.06 22.52 -14.72
C ALA A 196 -10.54 22.10 -14.68
N LYS A 197 -11.45 22.76 -15.42
CA LYS A 197 -12.88 22.41 -15.52
C LYS A 197 -13.17 21.40 -16.64
N ALA A 198 -12.31 21.34 -17.65
CA ALA A 198 -12.42 20.47 -18.81
C ALA A 198 -11.02 19.98 -19.19
N PRO A 199 -10.42 19.07 -18.39
CA PRO A 199 -9.10 18.57 -18.67
C PRO A 199 -9.15 17.54 -19.80
N VAL A 200 -8.08 17.50 -20.61
CA VAL A 200 -7.94 16.55 -21.72
C VAL A 200 -6.68 15.72 -21.49
N PRO A 201 -6.79 14.43 -21.12
CA PRO A 201 -5.62 13.55 -20.93
C PRO A 201 -4.75 13.42 -22.18
N ASN A 202 -3.42 13.40 -22.00
CA ASN A 202 -2.43 13.37 -23.09
C ASN A 202 -1.66 12.02 -23.20
N LYS A 203 -2.23 10.92 -22.70
CA LYS A 203 -1.68 9.54 -22.70
C LYS A 203 -0.43 9.30 -21.84
N GLU A 204 0.24 10.34 -21.32
CA GLU A 204 1.44 10.19 -20.49
C GLU A 204 1.19 9.31 -19.26
N PHE A 205 0.01 9.46 -18.63
CA PHE A 205 -0.36 8.67 -17.44
C PHE A 205 -0.43 7.16 -17.75
N ALA A 206 -1.08 6.81 -18.86
CA ALA A 206 -1.24 5.43 -19.30
C ALA A 206 0.11 4.77 -19.66
N GLY A 207 1.08 5.58 -20.11
CA GLY A 207 2.43 5.14 -20.49
C GLY A 207 3.41 4.95 -19.33
N LEU A 208 3.09 5.41 -18.11
CA LEU A 208 3.92 5.15 -16.93
C LEU A 208 4.11 3.65 -16.75
N THR A 209 5.33 3.22 -16.41
CA THR A 209 5.72 1.80 -16.43
C THR A 209 6.46 1.40 -15.16
N PHE A 210 5.95 0.37 -14.48
CA PHE A 210 6.68 -0.39 -13.48
C PHE A 210 7.70 -1.27 -14.19
N LYS A 211 8.96 -1.22 -13.77
CA LYS A 211 10.05 -2.01 -14.37
C LYS A 211 11.00 -2.50 -13.29
N ASN A 212 11.18 -3.82 -13.19
CA ASN A 212 12.22 -4.43 -12.37
C ASN A 212 13.35 -4.91 -13.28
N THR A 213 14.40 -4.10 -13.40
CA THR A 213 15.56 -4.43 -14.27
C THR A 213 16.43 -5.55 -13.72
N ALA A 214 16.25 -5.96 -12.45
CA ALA A 214 16.96 -7.09 -11.85
C ALA A 214 16.36 -8.46 -12.23
N SER A 215 15.11 -8.48 -12.72
CA SER A 215 14.40 -9.71 -13.07
C SER A 215 14.36 -9.94 -14.58
N LYS A 216 14.46 -11.22 -14.98
CA LYS A 216 14.26 -11.67 -16.36
C LYS A 216 12.85 -12.23 -16.61
N SER A 217 11.96 -12.15 -15.62
CA SER A 217 10.58 -12.61 -15.74
C SER A 217 9.85 -11.81 -16.85
N PRO A 218 8.95 -12.43 -17.62
CA PRO A 218 8.07 -11.69 -18.53
C PRO A 218 7.18 -10.67 -17.79
N ASP A 219 6.91 -10.89 -16.51
CA ASP A 219 6.12 -9.98 -15.66
C ASP A 219 6.95 -8.84 -15.06
N ALA A 220 8.25 -8.73 -15.37
CA ALA A 220 9.15 -7.71 -14.82
C ALA A 220 8.91 -6.30 -15.39
N THR A 221 7.94 -6.13 -16.29
CA THR A 221 7.52 -4.83 -16.83
C THR A 221 6.00 -4.78 -16.92
N LEU A 222 5.41 -3.68 -16.44
CA LEU A 222 3.96 -3.48 -16.41
C LEU A 222 3.63 -2.01 -16.63
N THR A 223 2.86 -1.69 -17.66
CA THR A 223 2.33 -0.32 -17.85
C THR A 223 1.16 -0.05 -16.93
N VAL A 224 0.98 1.21 -16.53
CA VAL A 224 -0.20 1.67 -15.76
C VAL A 224 -1.49 1.38 -16.52
N LYS A 225 -1.48 1.55 -17.85
CA LYS A 225 -2.60 1.15 -18.72
C LYS A 225 -2.99 -0.31 -18.50
N ALA A 226 -2.05 -1.23 -18.73
CA ALA A 226 -2.32 -2.66 -18.64
C ALA A 226 -2.77 -3.04 -17.23
N TRP A 227 -2.17 -2.44 -16.20
CA TRP A 227 -2.56 -2.68 -14.82
C TRP A 227 -4.02 -2.28 -14.55
N ILE A 228 -4.43 -1.05 -14.89
CA ILE A 228 -5.77 -0.55 -14.60
C ILE A 228 -6.84 -1.29 -15.44
N GLU A 229 -6.55 -1.56 -16.72
CA GLU A 229 -7.42 -2.40 -17.56
C GLU A 229 -7.52 -3.82 -17.01
N GLY A 230 -6.42 -4.36 -16.48
CA GLY A 230 -6.38 -5.64 -15.79
C GLY A 230 -7.31 -5.69 -14.59
N ILE A 231 -7.33 -4.67 -13.73
CA ILE A 231 -8.25 -4.60 -12.58
C ILE A 231 -9.70 -4.73 -13.04
N ALA A 232 -10.10 -3.97 -14.07
CA ALA A 232 -11.45 -4.04 -14.64
C ALA A 232 -11.76 -5.44 -15.23
N ALA A 233 -10.76 -6.08 -15.84
CA ALA A 233 -10.83 -7.43 -16.38
C ALA A 233 -10.61 -8.54 -15.33
N LYS A 234 -10.66 -8.22 -14.03
CA LYS A 234 -10.49 -9.16 -12.91
C LYS A 234 -9.13 -9.87 -12.89
N LYS A 235 -8.08 -9.19 -13.37
CA LYS A 235 -6.69 -9.66 -13.37
C LYS A 235 -5.77 -8.63 -12.72
N ASP A 236 -5.25 -8.92 -11.53
CA ASP A 236 -4.28 -8.03 -10.90
C ASP A 236 -2.86 -8.27 -11.40
N LEU A 237 -2.46 -7.47 -12.38
CA LEU A 237 -1.11 -7.52 -12.95
C LEU A 237 -0.04 -6.94 -12.02
N LEU A 238 -0.38 -6.04 -11.10
CA LEU A 238 0.62 -5.46 -10.18
C LEU A 238 1.09 -6.51 -9.16
N THR A 239 0.20 -7.38 -8.71
CA THR A 239 0.56 -8.54 -7.89
C THR A 239 1.53 -9.48 -8.65
N ALA A 240 1.32 -9.70 -9.95
CA ALA A 240 2.24 -10.50 -10.77
C ALA A 240 3.61 -9.83 -10.93
N PHE A 241 3.63 -8.52 -11.20
CA PHE A 241 4.85 -7.73 -11.26
C PHE A 241 5.62 -7.76 -9.93
N ASP A 242 4.96 -7.52 -8.80
CA ASP A 242 5.62 -7.42 -7.49
C ASP A 242 6.21 -8.76 -7.02
N LYS A 243 5.66 -9.91 -7.47
CA LYS A 243 6.27 -11.24 -7.28
C LYS A 243 7.64 -11.41 -7.94
N THR A 244 7.97 -10.58 -8.93
CA THR A 244 9.32 -10.56 -9.51
C THR A 244 10.35 -9.89 -8.59
N ILE A 245 9.89 -9.26 -7.50
CA ILE A 245 10.67 -8.57 -6.49
C ILE A 245 10.52 -9.34 -5.17
N ASP A 246 9.42 -9.14 -4.44
CA ASP A 246 9.20 -9.77 -3.12
C ASP A 246 7.77 -10.27 -2.87
N GLY A 247 6.81 -9.94 -3.75
CA GLY A 247 5.42 -10.41 -3.68
C GLY A 247 4.63 -9.90 -2.47
N SER A 248 5.00 -8.76 -1.89
CA SER A 248 4.29 -8.17 -0.75
C SER A 248 2.93 -7.57 -1.15
N ILE A 249 2.85 -6.91 -2.31
CA ILE A 249 1.63 -6.27 -2.79
C ILE A 249 0.70 -7.33 -3.35
N GLY A 250 -0.51 -7.42 -2.79
CA GLY A 250 -1.49 -8.42 -3.18
C GLY A 250 -1.09 -9.88 -2.95
N GLY A 251 -0.01 -10.12 -2.18
CA GLY A 251 0.50 -11.45 -1.89
C GLY A 251 -0.49 -12.36 -1.14
N LEU A 252 -1.54 -11.80 -0.53
CA LEU A 252 -2.62 -12.56 0.11
C LEU A 252 -3.81 -12.84 -0.82
N GLY A 253 -3.78 -12.36 -2.07
CA GLY A 253 -4.84 -12.52 -3.06
C GLY A 253 -6.17 -11.96 -2.54
N SER A 254 -7.22 -12.80 -2.52
CA SER A 254 -8.56 -12.44 -2.06
C SER A 254 -8.84 -12.76 -0.58
N LYS A 255 -7.84 -13.18 0.20
CA LYS A 255 -8.02 -13.51 1.63
C LYS A 255 -8.37 -12.27 2.44
N THR A 256 -9.51 -12.30 3.10
CA THR A 256 -10.00 -11.21 3.94
C THR A 256 -10.09 -11.65 5.40
N GLU A 257 -10.16 -10.69 6.31
CA GLU A 257 -10.38 -10.95 7.73
C GLU A 257 -11.62 -10.20 8.22
N LYS A 258 -12.21 -10.69 9.31
CA LYS A 258 -13.38 -10.06 9.91
C LYS A 258 -12.95 -8.85 10.73
N MET A 259 -13.77 -7.81 10.67
CA MET A 259 -13.66 -6.70 11.63
C MET A 259 -13.88 -7.21 13.06
N TYR A 260 -13.23 -6.54 14.02
CA TYR A 260 -13.38 -6.82 15.46
C TYR A 260 -14.86 -6.83 15.87
N GLN A 261 -15.31 -7.90 16.53
CA GLN A 261 -16.70 -8.12 16.95
C GLN A 261 -17.74 -7.93 15.81
N GLY A 262 -17.32 -8.17 14.56
CA GLY A 262 -18.14 -8.00 13.36
C GLY A 262 -18.18 -9.27 12.49
N THR A 263 -19.11 -9.27 11.53
CA THR A 263 -19.22 -10.33 10.51
C THR A 263 -18.77 -9.86 9.13
N ARG A 264 -18.51 -8.56 8.94
CA ARG A 264 -18.02 -7.99 7.68
C ARG A 264 -16.56 -8.42 7.48
N ASN A 265 -16.33 -9.13 6.37
CA ASN A 265 -14.98 -9.38 5.86
C ASN A 265 -14.47 -8.12 5.17
N VAL A 266 -13.23 -7.76 5.47
CA VAL A 266 -12.56 -6.58 4.92
C VAL A 266 -11.17 -6.94 4.42
N PRO A 267 -10.64 -6.19 3.45
CA PRO A 267 -9.25 -6.34 3.02
C PRO A 267 -8.24 -6.07 4.14
N LEU A 268 -7.05 -6.62 3.95
CA LEU A 268 -5.87 -6.47 4.78
C LEU A 268 -4.93 -5.43 4.19
N PHE A 269 -4.51 -4.50 5.03
CA PHE A 269 -3.53 -3.48 4.69
C PHE A 269 -2.34 -3.56 5.63
N GLU A 270 -1.16 -3.36 5.07
CA GLU A 270 0.06 -3.11 5.82
C GLU A 270 0.35 -1.61 5.81
N PHE A 271 0.39 -1.03 7.00
CA PHE A 271 0.73 0.36 7.26
C PHE A 271 2.23 0.43 7.55
N ARG A 272 2.96 1.13 6.67
CA ARG A 272 4.41 1.22 6.65
C ARG A 272 4.90 2.61 7.03
N ASP A 273 6.20 2.76 7.25
CA ASP A 273 6.86 4.03 7.58
C ASP A 273 6.23 4.71 8.82
N LEU A 274 5.84 3.90 9.81
CA LEU A 274 5.38 4.39 11.10
C LEU A 274 6.59 4.93 11.88
N LYS A 275 6.34 5.78 12.88
CA LYS A 275 7.41 6.30 13.72
C LYS A 275 8.22 5.18 14.39
N ASP A 276 9.55 5.27 14.32
CA ASP A 276 10.41 4.35 15.06
C ASP A 276 10.08 4.33 16.56
N ILE A 277 10.11 3.12 17.13
CA ILE A 277 9.90 2.87 18.57
C ILE A 277 11.09 2.14 19.15
N LYS A 278 11.30 2.27 20.46
CA LYS A 278 12.29 1.48 21.19
C LYS A 278 11.71 0.13 21.59
N THR A 279 12.58 -0.85 21.85
CA THR A 279 12.14 -2.16 22.40
C THR A 279 11.27 -2.01 23.64
N SER A 280 11.64 -1.09 24.54
CA SER A 280 10.86 -0.79 25.76
C SER A 280 9.45 -0.26 25.50
N GLU A 281 9.17 0.23 24.28
CA GLU A 281 7.88 0.79 23.89
C GLU A 281 7.01 -0.21 23.13
N ILE A 282 7.53 -1.38 22.74
CA ILE A 282 6.82 -2.36 21.91
C ILE A 282 5.47 -2.77 22.51
N GLU A 283 5.42 -3.11 23.80
CA GLU A 283 4.17 -3.55 24.44
C GLU A 283 3.10 -2.46 24.42
N LYS A 284 3.50 -1.23 24.76
CA LYS A 284 2.62 -0.06 24.71
C LYS A 284 2.16 0.21 23.28
N PHE A 285 3.06 0.17 22.31
CA PHE A 285 2.76 0.33 20.89
C PHE A 285 1.75 -0.70 20.41
N MET A 286 1.96 -1.99 20.70
CA MET A 286 1.04 -3.07 20.32
C MET A 286 -0.36 -2.87 20.91
N THR A 287 -0.44 -2.46 22.19
CA THR A 287 -1.71 -2.15 22.85
C THR A 287 -2.44 -0.98 22.19
N GLN A 288 -1.70 0.07 21.83
CA GLN A 288 -2.25 1.25 21.15
C GLN A 288 -2.74 0.92 19.74
N VAL A 289 -1.97 0.13 18.97
CA VAL A 289 -2.36 -0.34 17.64
C VAL A 289 -3.63 -1.17 17.72
N ASP A 290 -3.68 -2.16 18.61
CA ASP A 290 -4.87 -3.02 18.78
C ASP A 290 -6.11 -2.19 19.12
N THR A 291 -6.00 -1.29 20.11
CA THR A 291 -7.08 -0.37 20.49
C THR A 291 -7.54 0.49 19.29
N ALA A 292 -6.60 1.10 18.56
CA ALA A 292 -6.91 1.94 17.41
C ALA A 292 -7.62 1.16 16.29
N VAL A 293 -7.18 -0.06 15.99
CA VAL A 293 -7.84 -0.92 15.00
C VAL A 293 -9.26 -1.28 15.45
N GLN A 294 -9.44 -1.65 16.71
CA GLN A 294 -10.77 -1.94 17.26
C GLN A 294 -11.70 -0.73 17.21
N ASP A 295 -11.20 0.47 17.51
CA ASP A 295 -12.01 1.69 17.50
C ASP A 295 -12.40 2.11 16.08
N LEU A 296 -11.49 1.96 15.11
CA LEU A 296 -11.83 2.10 13.70
C LEU A 296 -12.90 1.08 13.29
N HIS A 297 -12.79 -0.18 13.73
CA HIS A 297 -13.80 -1.19 13.44
C HIS A 297 -15.17 -0.85 14.02
N LYS A 298 -15.23 -0.36 15.27
CA LYS A 298 -16.47 0.10 15.91
C LYS A 298 -17.06 1.28 15.13
N LYS A 299 -16.24 2.27 14.77
CA LYS A 299 -16.66 3.48 14.06
C LYS A 299 -17.24 3.18 12.67
N TYR A 300 -16.61 2.28 11.91
CA TYR A 300 -17.00 1.97 10.53
C TYR A 300 -17.82 0.68 10.38
N LYS A 301 -18.37 0.15 11.49
CA LYS A 301 -19.16 -1.09 11.50
C LYS A 301 -20.36 -1.08 10.55
N VAL A 302 -21.00 0.08 10.39
CA VAL A 302 -22.21 0.29 9.57
C VAL A 302 -21.95 1.04 8.27
N ALA A 303 -20.68 1.26 7.92
CA ALA A 303 -20.34 1.96 6.69
C ALA A 303 -20.81 1.17 5.44
N PRO A 304 -21.23 1.87 4.36
CA PRO A 304 -21.84 1.23 3.20
C PRO A 304 -20.90 0.21 2.54
N LYS A 305 -21.39 -1.01 2.34
CA LYS A 305 -20.68 -2.05 1.58
C LYS A 305 -20.52 -1.70 0.10
#